data_AF-U6DVS3-F1
#
_entry.id   AF-U6DVS3-F1
#
_cell.length_a   1.000
_cell.length_b   1.000
_cell.length_c   1.000
_cell.angle_alpha   90.00
_cell.angle_beta   90.00
_cell.angle_gamma   90.00
#
_symmetry.space_group_name_H-M   'P 1'
#
loop_
_entity.id
_entity.type
_entity.pdbx_description
1 polymer ?
#
loop_
_entity_poly.entity_id
_entity_poly.type
_entity_poly.pdbx_seq_one_letter_code
_entity_poly.pdbx_strand_id
1 'polypeptide(L)'
;QNLERFKKGDVRFLICTDVAARGIDIHGVPYVINVTLPDEKQNYVHRIGRVGRAERMGLAISLVATEKEKVWYHVCSSRGKGCYNTRLKEDGGCTIWYNEMQLLSEIEEHLNCTISQVEPDIKVPVDEFDGKVTYGQKRAAGGGNYKGHVDILAPTVQELAALEKEAQTSFLHLGYLPNQLFRTF
;
A
#
# COMPACT_ATOMS: atom_id res chain seq x y z
N GLN A 1 -5.44 16.01 12.21
CA GLN A 1 -6.39 15.87 13.33
C GLN A 1 -7.21 14.56 13.28
N ASN A 2 -8.14 14.34 12.34
CA ASN A 2 -8.99 13.13 12.35
C ASN A 2 -8.19 11.81 12.23
N LEU A 3 -7.20 11.81 11.32
CA LEU A 3 -6.28 10.68 11.13
C LEU A 3 -5.47 10.36 12.39
N GLU A 4 -5.01 11.39 13.11
CA GLU A 4 -4.20 11.21 14.32
C GLU A 4 -5.02 10.61 15.46
N ARG A 5 -6.29 11.02 15.60
CA ARG A 5 -7.21 10.43 16.58
C ARG A 5 -7.49 8.95 16.29
N PHE A 6 -7.63 8.58 15.00
CA PHE A 6 -7.74 7.18 14.59
C PHE A 6 -6.45 6.40 14.91
N LYS A 7 -5.27 6.96 14.58
CA LYS A 7 -3.97 6.33 14.90
C LYS A 7 -3.73 6.17 16.40
N LYS A 8 -4.26 7.07 17.23
CA LYS A 8 -4.21 6.99 18.70
C LYS A 8 -5.22 6.02 19.31
N GLY A 9 -6.17 5.52 18.52
CA GLY A 9 -7.25 4.64 19.00
C GLY A 9 -8.42 5.37 19.66
N ASP A 10 -8.43 6.71 19.68
CA ASP A 10 -9.53 7.53 20.21
C ASP A 10 -10.82 7.33 19.40
N VAL A 11 -10.68 6.91 18.14
CA VAL A 11 -11.77 6.66 17.20
C VAL A 11 -11.62 5.26 16.61
N ARG A 12 -12.71 4.48 16.64
CA ARG A 12 -12.74 3.09 16.16
C ARG A 12 -12.94 2.94 14.65
N PHE A 13 -13.54 3.92 14.01
CA PHE A 13 -13.90 3.87 12.59
C PHE A 13 -13.37 5.10 11.86
N LEU A 14 -12.78 4.87 10.68
CA LEU A 14 -12.36 5.93 9.79
C LEU A 14 -13.08 5.76 8.46
N ILE A 15 -13.82 6.80 8.05
CA ILE A 15 -14.53 6.84 6.77
C ILE A 15 -13.78 7.81 5.85
N CYS A 16 -13.38 7.35 4.68
CA CYS A 16 -12.61 8.12 3.70
C CYS A 16 -13.14 7.88 2.28
N THR A 17 -13.09 8.92 1.45
CA THR A 17 -13.21 8.79 -0.01
C THR A 17 -11.83 8.62 -0.63
N ASP A 18 -11.72 8.16 -1.88
CA ASP A 18 -10.42 7.99 -2.55
C ASP A 18 -9.61 9.28 -2.61
N VAL A 19 -10.28 10.43 -2.77
CA VAL A 19 -9.63 11.75 -2.76
C VAL A 19 -9.04 12.05 -1.39
N ALA A 20 -9.78 11.78 -0.33
CA ALA A 20 -9.31 11.98 1.04
C ALA A 20 -8.25 10.95 1.46
N ALA A 21 -8.29 9.74 0.91
CA ALA A 21 -7.36 8.65 1.19
C ALA A 21 -5.99 8.84 0.54
N ARG A 22 -5.89 9.62 -0.55
CA ARG A 22 -4.60 9.99 -1.17
C ARG A 22 -3.79 10.85 -0.20
N GLY A 23 -2.67 10.30 0.28
CA GLY A 23 -1.82 10.93 1.30
C GLY A 23 -2.08 10.44 2.73
N ILE A 24 -3.13 9.63 2.94
CA ILE A 24 -3.34 8.92 4.20
C ILE A 24 -2.55 7.61 4.16
N ASP A 25 -1.42 7.61 4.86
CA ASP A 25 -0.65 6.39 5.07
C ASP A 25 -1.04 5.72 6.39
N ILE A 26 -1.98 4.77 6.27
CA ILE A 26 -2.35 3.83 7.32
C ILE A 26 -2.04 2.43 6.80
N HIS A 27 -1.35 1.64 7.62
CA HIS A 27 -1.03 0.24 7.34
C HIS A 27 -1.42 -0.62 8.53
N GLY A 28 -1.72 -1.89 8.28
CA GLY A 28 -1.92 -2.88 9.34
C GLY A 28 -3.25 -2.72 10.07
N VAL A 29 -4.28 -2.25 9.36
CA VAL A 29 -5.65 -2.28 9.88
C VAL A 29 -6.16 -3.72 9.79
N PRO A 30 -6.90 -4.24 10.79
CA PRO A 30 -7.43 -5.61 10.74
C PRO A 30 -8.55 -5.76 9.70
N TYR A 31 -9.36 -4.70 9.51
CA TYR A 31 -10.56 -4.74 8.68
C TYR A 31 -10.61 -3.54 7.73
N VAL A 32 -10.96 -3.78 6.47
CA VAL A 32 -11.33 -2.75 5.49
C VAL A 32 -12.67 -3.12 4.87
N ILE A 33 -13.56 -2.14 4.76
CA ILE A 33 -14.86 -2.28 4.13
C ILE A 33 -14.94 -1.30 2.96
N ASN A 34 -15.08 -1.83 1.76
CA ASN A 34 -15.40 -1.05 0.57
C ASN A 34 -16.92 -0.94 0.47
N VAL A 35 -17.45 0.27 0.67
CA VAL A 35 -18.89 0.54 0.56
C VAL A 35 -19.34 0.53 -0.91
N THR A 36 -18.50 1.04 -1.80
CA THR A 36 -18.68 0.98 -3.25
C THR A 36 -17.39 0.50 -3.88
N LEU A 37 -17.51 -0.21 -4.99
CA LEU A 37 -16.32 -0.57 -5.77
C LEU A 37 -15.67 0.68 -6.36
N PRO A 38 -14.34 0.70 -6.54
CA PRO A 38 -13.67 1.78 -7.24
C PRO A 38 -13.85 1.65 -8.75
N ASP A 39 -13.89 2.78 -9.43
CA ASP A 39 -13.97 2.85 -10.91
C ASP A 39 -12.76 2.22 -11.61
N GLU A 40 -11.61 2.17 -10.94
CA GLU A 40 -10.38 1.59 -11.45
C GLU A 40 -9.92 0.44 -10.56
N LYS A 41 -9.62 -0.71 -11.19
CA LYS A 41 -9.13 -1.91 -10.52
C LYS A 41 -7.85 -1.71 -9.71
N GLN A 42 -6.96 -0.80 -10.12
CA GLN A 42 -5.73 -0.49 -9.38
C GLN A 42 -6.05 0.15 -8.01
N ASN A 43 -7.09 0.99 -7.95
CA ASN A 43 -7.51 1.60 -6.70
C ASN A 43 -8.07 0.54 -5.74
N TYR A 44 -8.70 -0.52 -6.25
CA TYR A 44 -9.12 -1.66 -5.42
C TYR A 44 -7.93 -2.31 -4.70
N VAL A 45 -6.87 -2.63 -5.44
CA VAL A 45 -5.64 -3.23 -4.89
C VAL A 45 -5.01 -2.31 -3.84
N HIS A 46 -4.99 -1.00 -4.07
CA HIS A 46 -4.47 -0.04 -3.11
C HIS A 46 -5.32 0.08 -1.82
N ARG A 47 -6.65 -0.09 -1.91
CA ARG A 47 -7.56 -0.09 -0.75
C ARG A 47 -7.37 -1.34 0.10
N ILE A 48 -7.40 -2.53 -0.52
CA ILE A 48 -7.21 -3.79 0.20
C ILE A 48 -5.78 -3.95 0.72
N GLY A 49 -4.79 -3.33 0.06
CA GLY A 49 -3.39 -3.35 0.51
C GLY A 49 -3.13 -2.66 1.86
N ARG A 50 -4.16 -2.10 2.51
CA ARG A 50 -4.12 -1.50 3.85
C ARG A 50 -4.28 -2.53 4.97
N VAL A 51 -4.85 -3.70 4.66
CA VAL A 51 -4.97 -4.84 5.57
C VAL A 51 -3.85 -5.85 5.33
N GLY A 52 -3.68 -6.83 6.24
CA GLY A 52 -2.88 -8.03 5.98
C GLY A 52 -1.37 -7.81 5.83
N ARG A 53 -0.79 -6.85 6.55
CA ARG A 53 0.66 -6.57 6.56
C ARG A 53 1.31 -7.01 7.88
N ALA A 54 2.57 -7.43 7.81
CA ALA A 54 3.40 -7.85 8.96
C ALA A 54 2.86 -9.06 9.75
N GLU A 55 2.56 -10.16 9.04
CA GLU A 55 2.11 -11.46 9.61
C GLU A 55 0.77 -11.40 10.37
N ARG A 56 -0.01 -10.33 10.20
CA ARG A 56 -1.37 -10.24 10.75
C ARG A 56 -2.38 -10.64 9.70
N MET A 57 -3.45 -11.30 10.13
CA MET A 57 -4.59 -11.50 9.24
C MET A 57 -5.25 -10.15 8.95
N GLY A 58 -5.80 -10.04 7.74
CA GLY A 58 -6.49 -8.84 7.29
C GLY A 58 -7.70 -9.26 6.49
N LEU A 59 -8.87 -8.73 6.84
CA LEU A 59 -10.11 -9.01 6.12
C LEU A 59 -10.56 -7.75 5.37
N ALA A 60 -10.72 -7.90 4.06
CA ALA A 60 -11.31 -6.89 3.20
C ALA A 60 -12.67 -7.38 2.73
N ILE A 61 -13.72 -6.61 3.01
CA ILE A 61 -15.10 -6.89 2.58
C ILE A 61 -15.49 -5.81 1.58
N SER A 62 -16.06 -6.21 0.45
CA SER A 62 -16.58 -5.28 -0.56
C SER A 62 -18.05 -5.52 -0.73
N LEU A 63 -18.84 -4.45 -0.61
CA LEU A 63 -20.26 -4.46 -0.95
C LEU A 63 -20.38 -4.22 -2.46
N VAL A 64 -21.21 -5.04 -3.12
CA VAL A 64 -21.40 -5.00 -4.57
C VAL A 64 -22.90 -5.08 -4.85
N ALA A 65 -23.43 -4.07 -5.52
CA ALA A 65 -24.79 -4.06 -6.03
C ALA A 65 -24.92 -4.98 -7.25
N THR A 66 -25.92 -5.85 -7.23
CA THR A 66 -26.24 -6.75 -8.35
C THR A 66 -26.88 -5.98 -9.52
N GLU A 67 -27.61 -4.92 -9.21
CA GLU A 67 -28.32 -4.10 -10.19
C GLU A 67 -27.51 -2.87 -10.58
N LYS A 68 -27.73 -2.39 -11.82
CA LYS A 68 -27.11 -1.14 -12.27
C LYS A 68 -27.74 0.04 -11.56
N GLU A 69 -26.91 0.93 -11.04
CA GLU A 69 -27.37 2.11 -10.34
C GLU A 69 -27.16 3.36 -11.18
N LYS A 70 -28.10 4.30 -11.11
CA LYS A 70 -27.96 5.57 -11.81
C LYS A 70 -27.28 6.58 -10.90
N VAL A 71 -26.02 6.89 -11.18
CA VAL A 71 -25.19 7.79 -10.36
C VAL A 71 -24.97 9.13 -11.05
N TRP A 72 -24.74 10.16 -10.25
CA TRP A 72 -24.39 11.49 -10.75
C TRP A 72 -22.94 11.52 -11.23
N TYR A 73 -22.75 11.94 -12.48
CA TYR A 73 -21.45 12.15 -13.10
C TYR A 73 -21.44 13.54 -13.74
N HIS A 74 -21.06 14.53 -12.95
CA HIS A 74 -21.12 15.93 -13.36
C HIS A 74 -20.01 16.30 -14.33
N VAL A 75 -20.38 16.41 -15.61
CA VAL A 75 -19.53 16.95 -16.69
C VAL A 75 -19.88 18.42 -17.01
N CYS A 76 -20.97 18.93 -16.44
CA CYS A 76 -21.42 20.30 -16.68
C CYS A 76 -20.45 21.34 -16.12
N SER A 77 -20.46 22.54 -16.73
CA SER A 77 -19.59 23.65 -16.35
C SER A 77 -19.72 24.09 -14.89
N SER A 78 -20.90 23.87 -14.28
CA SER A 78 -21.15 24.18 -12.86
C SER A 78 -20.63 23.11 -11.89
N ARG A 79 -20.03 22.01 -12.39
CA ARG A 79 -19.52 20.87 -11.61
C ARG A 79 -20.50 20.37 -10.55
N GLY A 80 -21.78 20.33 -10.89
CA GLY A 80 -22.84 19.80 -10.03
C GLY A 80 -23.50 20.80 -9.10
N LYS A 81 -23.02 22.05 -8.99
CA LYS A 81 -23.75 23.08 -8.21
C LYS A 81 -25.11 23.37 -8.87
N GLY A 82 -26.19 22.93 -8.23
CA GLY A 82 -27.56 23.11 -8.70
C GLY A 82 -27.91 22.36 -9.99
N CYS A 83 -27.20 21.27 -10.29
CA CYS A 83 -27.45 20.50 -11.51
C CYS A 83 -28.59 19.48 -11.28
N TYR A 84 -29.67 19.61 -12.06
CA TYR A 84 -30.82 18.69 -12.03
C TYR A 84 -30.97 17.86 -13.32
N ASN A 85 -29.96 17.89 -14.20
CA ASN A 85 -30.02 17.19 -15.49
C ASN A 85 -29.75 15.69 -15.31
N THR A 86 -30.81 14.92 -15.08
CA THR A 86 -30.78 13.47 -14.88
C THR A 86 -30.63 12.66 -16.17
N ARG A 87 -30.43 13.28 -17.33
CA ARG A 87 -30.16 12.52 -18.57
C ARG A 87 -28.80 11.82 -18.49
N LEU A 88 -28.61 10.79 -19.30
CA LEU A 88 -27.34 10.09 -19.37
C LEU A 88 -26.29 10.98 -20.04
N LYS A 89 -25.01 10.75 -19.72
CA LYS A 89 -23.88 11.47 -20.33
C LYS A 89 -23.91 11.37 -21.86
N GLU A 90 -24.32 10.23 -22.40
CA GLU A 90 -24.48 9.98 -23.84
C GLU A 90 -25.51 10.91 -24.49
N ASP A 91 -26.54 11.31 -23.74
CA ASP A 91 -27.61 12.23 -24.18
C ASP A 91 -27.35 13.70 -23.81
N GLY A 92 -26.10 14.04 -23.40
CA GLY A 92 -25.74 15.38 -22.92
C GLY A 92 -26.25 15.70 -21.51
N GLY A 93 -26.47 14.67 -20.69
CA GLY A 93 -26.83 14.77 -19.28
C GLY A 93 -25.66 14.68 -18.31
N CYS A 94 -25.98 14.54 -17.03
CA CYS A 94 -24.99 14.50 -15.93
C CYS A 94 -25.10 13.22 -15.08
N THR A 95 -25.60 12.13 -15.66
CA THR A 95 -25.66 10.83 -14.98
C THR A 95 -25.01 9.73 -15.82
N ILE A 96 -24.54 8.68 -15.16
CA ILE A 96 -24.08 7.45 -15.80
C ILE A 96 -24.74 6.25 -15.13
N TRP A 97 -24.81 5.15 -15.86
CA TRP A 97 -25.10 3.85 -15.25
C TRP A 97 -23.82 3.31 -14.64
N TYR A 98 -23.86 3.05 -13.34
CA TYR A 98 -22.80 2.41 -12.59
C TYR A 98 -23.11 0.92 -12.50
N ASN A 99 -22.19 0.09 -13.00
CA ASN A 99 -22.36 -1.35 -13.04
C ASN A 99 -21.27 -2.00 -12.20
N GLU A 100 -21.55 -2.19 -10.91
CA GLU A 100 -20.59 -2.77 -9.99
C GLU A 100 -20.27 -4.23 -10.31
N MET A 101 -21.20 -4.97 -10.92
CA MET A 101 -20.95 -6.35 -11.34
C MET A 101 -19.88 -6.44 -12.43
N GLN A 102 -19.87 -5.50 -13.37
CA GLN A 102 -18.82 -5.42 -14.38
C GLN A 102 -17.48 -5.05 -13.77
N LEU A 103 -17.47 -4.06 -12.86
CA LEU A 103 -16.24 -3.67 -12.15
C LEU A 103 -15.66 -4.82 -11.34
N LEU A 104 -16.52 -5.63 -10.69
CA LEU A 104 -16.10 -6.83 -9.98
C LEU A 104 -15.41 -7.81 -10.94
N SER A 105 -16.00 -8.10 -12.09
CA SER A 105 -15.39 -9.00 -13.08
C SER A 105 -14.02 -8.49 -13.56
N GLU A 106 -13.88 -7.19 -13.80
CA GLU A 106 -12.59 -6.58 -14.19
C GLU A 106 -11.52 -6.67 -13.08
N ILE A 107 -11.95 -6.61 -11.81
CA ILE A 107 -11.08 -6.80 -10.64
C ILE A 107 -10.65 -8.27 -10.53
N GLU A 108 -11.58 -9.22 -10.68
CA GLU A 108 -11.30 -10.66 -10.61
C GLU A 108 -10.32 -11.09 -11.72
N GLU A 109 -10.51 -10.58 -12.93
CA GLU A 109 -9.58 -10.79 -14.05
C GLU A 109 -8.19 -10.24 -13.73
N HIS A 110 -8.11 -9.06 -13.11
CA HIS A 110 -6.83 -8.44 -12.76
C HIS A 110 -6.09 -9.17 -11.63
N LEU A 111 -6.83 -9.66 -10.64
CA LEU A 111 -6.26 -10.44 -9.54
C LEU A 111 -6.00 -11.90 -9.93
N ASN A 112 -6.52 -12.34 -11.07
CA ASN A 112 -6.53 -13.73 -11.53
C ASN A 112 -7.09 -14.67 -10.44
N CYS A 113 -8.11 -14.20 -9.72
CA CYS A 113 -8.81 -14.95 -8.68
C CYS A 113 -10.29 -14.55 -8.60
N THR A 114 -11.15 -15.52 -8.32
CA THR A 114 -12.57 -15.27 -8.03
C THR A 114 -12.72 -14.87 -6.57
N ILE A 115 -13.38 -13.74 -6.30
CA ILE A 115 -13.61 -13.26 -4.94
C ILE A 115 -14.79 -14.05 -4.37
N SER A 116 -14.57 -14.74 -3.25
CA SER A 116 -15.62 -15.54 -2.62
C SER A 116 -16.76 -14.64 -2.14
N GLN A 117 -17.99 -14.99 -2.53
CA GLN A 117 -19.19 -14.38 -1.96
C GLN A 117 -19.37 -14.86 -0.53
N VAL A 118 -19.81 -13.94 0.31
CA VAL A 118 -19.94 -14.16 1.75
C VAL A 118 -21.40 -14.38 2.09
N GLU A 119 -21.69 -15.48 2.78
CA GLU A 119 -23.03 -15.77 3.31
C GLU A 119 -23.35 -14.91 4.56
N PRO A 120 -24.64 -14.67 4.87
CA PRO A 120 -25.06 -13.85 6.02
C PRO A 120 -24.55 -14.35 7.38
N ASP A 121 -24.15 -15.61 7.48
CA ASP A 121 -23.64 -16.27 8.69
C ASP A 121 -22.11 -16.19 8.83
N ILE A 122 -21.46 -15.28 8.09
CA ILE A 122 -20.01 -15.13 8.15
C ILE A 122 -19.52 -14.94 9.59
N LYS A 123 -18.68 -15.89 10.01
CA LYS A 123 -17.87 -15.74 11.21
C LYS A 123 -16.67 -14.89 10.84
N VAL A 124 -16.72 -13.62 11.23
CA VAL A 124 -15.56 -12.74 11.11
C VAL A 124 -14.40 -13.41 11.84
N PRO A 125 -13.29 -13.69 11.14
CA PRO A 125 -12.11 -14.23 11.79
C PRO A 125 -11.70 -13.24 12.87
N VAL A 126 -11.82 -13.68 14.11
CA VAL A 126 -11.18 -12.99 15.23
C VAL A 126 -9.71 -13.18 14.99
N ASP A 127 -8.95 -12.09 14.96
CA ASP A 127 -7.49 -12.16 14.97
C ASP A 127 -7.09 -13.04 16.17
N GLU A 128 -6.78 -14.32 15.92
CA GLU A 128 -5.90 -15.09 16.78
C GLU A 128 -4.50 -14.48 16.59
N PHE A 129 -4.34 -13.28 17.12
CA PHE A 129 -3.06 -12.65 17.28
C PHE A 129 -2.32 -13.48 18.34
N ASP A 130 -1.56 -14.49 17.90
CA ASP A 130 -0.78 -15.44 18.73
C ASP A 130 0.28 -14.76 19.62
N GLY A 131 0.28 -13.42 19.75
CA GLY A 131 1.20 -12.66 20.58
C GLY A 131 2.68 -12.77 20.20
N LYS A 132 3.02 -13.58 19.16
CA LYS A 132 4.39 -13.91 18.78
C LYS A 132 5.08 -12.88 17.89
N VAL A 133 4.34 -11.89 17.38
CA VAL A 133 4.88 -10.88 16.46
C VAL A 133 4.57 -9.48 16.98
N THR A 134 5.22 -9.14 18.08
CA THR A 134 5.46 -7.76 18.51
C THR A 134 6.50 -7.15 17.59
N TYR A 135 6.05 -6.24 16.71
CA TYR A 135 6.93 -5.44 15.86
C TYR A 135 7.96 -4.70 16.75
N GLY A 136 9.23 -5.10 16.68
CA GLY A 136 10.32 -4.51 17.47
C GLY A 136 10.71 -5.25 18.76
N GLN A 137 10.10 -6.37 19.14
CA GLN A 137 10.69 -7.23 20.18
C GLN A 137 11.68 -8.20 19.55
N LYS A 138 12.95 -8.06 19.93
CA LYS A 138 13.97 -9.08 19.73
C LYS A 138 13.47 -10.37 20.40
N ARG A 139 13.24 -11.44 19.64
CA ARG A 139 12.98 -12.78 20.21
C ARG A 139 14.17 -13.11 21.13
N ALA A 140 13.96 -13.06 22.44
CA ALA A 140 15.01 -13.34 23.42
C ALA A 140 15.35 -14.84 23.53
N ALA A 141 14.63 -15.71 22.80
CA ALA A 141 14.90 -17.14 22.78
C ALA A 141 14.50 -17.69 21.40
N GLY A 142 15.51 -17.98 20.56
CA GLY A 142 15.30 -18.52 19.22
C GLY A 142 16.25 -17.91 18.20
N GLY A 143 17.56 -18.01 18.49
CA GLY A 143 18.58 -17.84 17.45
C GLY A 143 18.34 -18.91 16.40
N GLY A 144 17.65 -18.56 15.32
CA GLY A 144 17.63 -19.38 14.11
C GLY A 144 19.07 -19.62 13.69
N ASN A 145 19.39 -20.86 13.33
CA ASN A 145 20.74 -21.31 12.96
C ASN A 145 21.21 -20.72 11.61
N TYR A 146 20.68 -19.57 11.21
CA TYR A 146 21.25 -18.74 10.17
C TYR A 146 22.47 -18.03 10.77
N LYS A 147 23.63 -18.71 10.70
CA LYS A 147 24.93 -18.04 10.62
C LYS A 147 24.83 -17.08 9.45
N GLY A 148 24.45 -15.84 9.79
CA GLY A 148 23.89 -14.88 8.87
C GLY A 148 24.93 -14.56 7.83
N HIS A 149 24.48 -14.28 6.63
CA HIS A 149 25.27 -13.86 5.48
C HIS A 149 26.42 -12.87 5.80
N VAL A 150 26.28 -12.09 6.88
CA VAL A 150 27.27 -11.21 7.49
C VAL A 150 28.58 -11.93 7.87
N ASP A 151 28.54 -13.12 8.51
CA ASP A 151 29.76 -13.86 8.88
C ASP A 151 30.48 -14.40 7.64
N ILE A 152 29.72 -14.73 6.59
CA ILE A 152 30.25 -15.20 5.29
C ILE A 152 30.90 -14.05 4.52
N LEU A 153 30.30 -12.85 4.58
CA LEU A 153 30.77 -11.66 3.87
C LEU A 153 31.85 -10.88 4.64
N ALA A 154 31.97 -11.07 5.96
CA ALA A 154 32.96 -10.40 6.80
C ALA A 154 34.41 -10.45 6.27
N PRO A 155 34.96 -11.61 5.84
CA PRO A 155 36.30 -11.65 5.27
C PRO A 155 36.41 -10.86 3.96
N THR A 156 35.40 -10.95 3.09
CA THR A 156 35.37 -10.22 1.81
C THR A 156 35.28 -8.71 2.02
N VAL A 157 34.50 -8.26 3.01
CA VAL A 157 34.38 -6.83 3.35
C VAL A 157 35.69 -6.30 3.96
N GLN A 158 36.39 -7.10 4.77
CA GLN A 158 37.72 -6.72 5.28
C GLN A 158 38.74 -6.58 4.15
N GLU A 159 38.72 -7.50 3.18
CA GLU A 159 39.60 -7.46 2.01
C GLU A 159 39.33 -6.22 1.14
N LEU A 160 38.05 -5.91 0.88
CA LEU A 160 37.66 -4.71 0.14
C LEU A 160 38.08 -3.42 0.86
N ALA A 161 37.93 -3.37 2.19
CA ALA A 161 38.36 -2.22 2.99
C ALA A 161 39.90 -2.04 2.97
N ALA A 162 40.66 -3.14 2.92
CA ALA A 162 42.11 -3.08 2.79
C ALA A 162 42.53 -2.54 1.41
N LEU A 163 41.92 -3.04 0.33
CA LEU A 163 42.16 -2.58 -1.04
C LEU A 163 41.78 -1.11 -1.21
N GLU A 164 40.66 -0.67 -0.63
CA GLU A 164 40.25 0.73 -0.65
C GLU A 164 41.29 1.62 0.06
N LYS A 165 41.73 1.21 1.25
CA LYS A 165 42.76 1.92 2.00
C LYS A 165 44.05 2.02 1.19
N GLU A 166 44.49 0.94 0.58
CA GLU A 166 45.70 0.91 -0.26
C GLU A 166 45.59 1.87 -1.44
N ALA A 167 44.47 1.83 -2.17
CA ALA A 167 44.20 2.74 -3.27
C ALA A 167 44.19 4.22 -2.83
N GLN A 168 43.57 4.54 -1.69
CA GLN A 168 43.56 5.88 -1.12
C GLN A 168 44.97 6.33 -0.68
N THR A 169 45.74 5.46 -0.04
CA THR A 169 47.13 5.78 0.31
C THR A 169 48.03 5.93 -0.92
N SER A 170 47.83 5.12 -1.96
CA SER A 170 48.55 5.25 -3.23
C SER A 170 48.25 6.60 -3.90
N PHE A 171 46.98 7.01 -3.92
CA PHE A 171 46.58 8.33 -4.42
C PHE A 171 47.23 9.48 -3.63
N LEU A 172 47.26 9.39 -2.30
CA LEU A 172 47.93 10.39 -1.45
C LEU A 172 49.45 10.41 -1.67
N HIS A 173 50.09 9.25 -1.85
CA HIS A 173 51.51 9.16 -2.16
C HIS A 173 51.86 9.67 -3.56
N LEU A 174 51.01 9.45 -4.55
CA LEU A 174 51.13 10.03 -5.90
C LEU A 174 51.02 11.56 -5.85
N GLY A 175 50.13 12.11 -5.01
CA GLY A 175 50.01 13.54 -4.78
C GLY A 175 51.21 14.18 -4.06
N TYR A 176 52.08 13.39 -3.41
CA TYR A 176 53.21 13.85 -2.59
C TYR A 176 54.59 13.45 -3.14
N LEU A 177 54.70 13.03 -4.40
CA LEU A 177 55.99 12.89 -5.05
C LEU A 177 56.60 14.29 -5.29
N PRO A 178 57.82 14.59 -4.79
CA PRO A 178 58.43 15.93 -4.89
C PRO A 178 58.75 16.37 -6.32
N ASN A 179 58.50 15.52 -7.31
CA ASN A 179 58.70 15.78 -8.72
C ASN A 179 57.73 14.91 -9.52
N GLN A 180 56.50 15.39 -9.78
CA GLN A 180 55.94 15.50 -11.14
C GLN A 180 54.43 15.89 -11.18
N LEU A 181 54.18 17.03 -11.83
CA LEU A 181 53.15 17.24 -12.87
C LEU A 181 51.65 17.03 -12.53
N PHE A 182 51.16 17.58 -11.43
CA PHE A 182 49.77 18.08 -11.36
C PHE A 182 49.76 19.61 -11.21
N ARG A 183 50.28 20.30 -12.23
CA ARG A 183 49.75 21.60 -12.61
C ARG A 183 48.54 21.34 -13.49
N THR A 184 47.47 22.11 -13.25
CA THR A 184 46.21 22.20 -13.99
C THR A 184 45.27 21.00 -13.89
N PHE A 185 44.33 21.06 -12.92
CA PHE A 185 42.91 21.33 -13.18
C PHE A 185 42.36 22.19 -12.04
#